data_AF-A0A7Z2W0R5-F1
#
_entry.id   AF-A0A7Z2W0R5-F1
#
_cell.length_a   1.000
_cell.length_b   1.000
_cell.length_c   1.000
_cell.angle_alpha   90.00
_cell.angle_beta   90.00
_cell.angle_gamma   90.00
#
_symmetry.space_group_name_H-M   'P 1'
#
loop_
_entity.id
_entity.type
_entity.pdbx_description
1 polymer ?
#
loop_
_entity_poly.entity_id
_entity_poly.type
_entity_poly.pdbx_seq_one_letter_code
_entity_poly.pdbx_strand_id
1 'polypeptide(L)'
;MKNAIASLFAHRANNLLACSAIAFLGTCGAAQAAGQAAVPANAAAAPLSAESKNADGYQQAVSAAVATAVDAALVSADNDTLASVSRTRSGTATPAAPTAPTATPTATTTSIYHLYVSTSGSDANTGTQAKPFKTITKAAAAAKAGTTVHVAAGTYAGNVTTKVSGTSSNRIVFLSDTKWGAKIVGSGTEAMWTNSANYIDITGFDISGPGRLGIVNNGSNTLVSNNHIHNITVSGGCTGSGGAGVVNANYSGSNGDVIGNVVHDIGKPGGCNGVQGIYSSNKGGKIMNNVVYRVSAYGIHLWHAASDATIANNTVFANGSSGMGGGIVIGVGDSPGGVQLVNTKVLNNIVYNNPRAGIMEYCYSGQSCIGSGNSVTNNLVYGNGSSITMKVGSATATVSADPKFVSYNPAGTGDYRLQSGSPAVNKGSASSAPGTDILGVARPKGGAFDIGAYESY
;
A
#
# COMPACT_ATOMS: atom_id res chain seq x y z
N MET A 1 -26.07 -49.18 12.01
CA MET A 1 -26.76 -49.46 10.73
C MET A 1 -27.54 -48.21 10.32
N LYS A 2 -27.66 -47.80 9.04
CA LYS A 2 -26.83 -48.03 7.83
C LYS A 2 -27.31 -47.02 6.76
N ASN A 3 -26.41 -46.25 6.13
CA ASN A 3 -26.61 -45.37 4.94
C ASN A 3 -27.57 -44.15 5.13
N ALA A 4 -27.42 -42.93 4.59
CA ALA A 4 -26.60 -42.26 3.54
C ALA A 4 -27.40 -41.83 2.28
N ILE A 5 -26.82 -40.85 1.53
CA ILE A 5 -27.35 -40.04 0.39
C ILE A 5 -28.06 -38.74 0.87
N ALA A 6 -27.65 -37.46 0.63
CA ALA A 6 -26.64 -36.76 -0.20
C ALA A 6 -27.02 -36.45 -1.67
N SER A 7 -26.84 -35.25 -2.26
CA SER A 7 -26.34 -33.92 -1.79
C SER A 7 -27.02 -32.77 -2.58
N LEU A 8 -26.64 -31.47 -2.52
CA LEU A 8 -25.55 -30.83 -3.30
C LEU A 8 -25.35 -29.34 -2.92
N PHE A 9 -24.29 -28.70 -3.47
CA PHE A 9 -24.00 -27.25 -3.49
C PHE A 9 -23.65 -26.52 -2.17
N ALA A 10 -22.53 -26.90 -1.55
CA ALA A 10 -21.63 -25.94 -0.89
C ALA A 10 -20.20 -26.50 -0.79
N HIS A 11 -19.23 -26.01 -1.60
CA HIS A 11 -17.77 -26.06 -1.35
C HIS A 11 -16.97 -25.49 -2.55
N ARG A 12 -16.38 -24.30 -2.42
CA ARG A 12 -15.15 -23.84 -3.12
C ARG A 12 -14.61 -22.55 -2.48
N ALA A 13 -13.68 -22.67 -1.52
CA ALA A 13 -12.63 -21.70 -1.15
C ALA A 13 -12.03 -22.04 0.23
N ASN A 14 -11.10 -22.97 0.28
CA ASN A 14 -10.09 -23.09 1.35
C ASN A 14 -9.08 -24.18 0.98
N ASN A 15 -7.82 -23.80 0.71
CA ASN A 15 -6.61 -24.63 0.85
C ASN A 15 -5.39 -23.85 0.30
N LEU A 16 -4.68 -23.16 1.20
CA LEU A 16 -3.24 -22.89 1.08
C LEU A 16 -2.67 -22.95 2.50
N LEU A 17 -1.86 -23.97 2.78
CA LEU A 17 -1.17 -24.12 4.07
C LEU A 17 0.14 -23.32 4.05
N ALA A 18 0.52 -22.79 5.21
CA ALA A 18 1.86 -22.27 5.43
C ALA A 18 2.87 -23.41 5.50
N CYS A 19 4.10 -23.17 5.05
CA CYS A 19 5.24 -24.05 5.33
C CYS A 19 6.51 -23.22 5.59
N SER A 20 6.75 -22.89 6.86
CA SER A 20 8.04 -22.35 7.32
C SER A 20 9.08 -23.48 7.37
N ALA A 21 10.25 -23.27 6.78
CA ALA A 21 11.19 -24.35 6.51
C ALA A 21 11.78 -25.03 7.77
N ILE A 22 11.66 -26.36 7.82
CA ILE A 22 12.54 -27.27 8.54
C ILE A 22 12.92 -28.37 7.53
N ALA A 23 14.20 -28.71 7.46
CA ALA A 23 14.71 -29.68 6.47
C ALA A 23 14.76 -31.11 7.03
N PHE A 24 14.37 -32.10 6.23
CA PHE A 24 14.88 -33.47 6.30
C PHE A 24 14.76 -34.17 4.94
N LEU A 25 15.60 -35.18 4.71
CA LEU A 25 15.67 -35.97 3.48
C LEU A 25 14.66 -37.14 3.49
N GLY A 26 14.07 -37.45 2.33
CA GLY A 26 13.20 -38.61 2.10
C GLY A 26 12.93 -38.83 0.62
N THR A 27 12.81 -40.09 0.17
CA THR A 27 12.86 -40.49 -1.24
C THR A 27 11.63 -41.29 -1.72
N CYS A 28 11.56 -41.49 -3.05
CA CYS A 28 10.74 -42.45 -3.79
C CYS A 28 9.23 -42.20 -3.96
N GLY A 29 8.69 -42.73 -5.07
CA GLY A 29 7.24 -42.86 -5.33
C GLY A 29 6.77 -42.22 -6.65
N ALA A 30 6.80 -42.97 -7.75
CA ALA A 30 6.26 -42.54 -9.05
C ALA A 30 4.93 -43.24 -9.37
N ALA A 31 4.03 -42.56 -10.09
CA ALA A 31 2.86 -43.15 -10.73
C ALA A 31 2.50 -42.35 -12.00
N GLN A 32 2.00 -43.04 -13.03
CA GLN A 32 1.69 -42.47 -14.34
C GLN A 32 0.17 -42.37 -14.58
N ALA A 33 -0.23 -41.44 -15.44
CA ALA A 33 -1.48 -41.50 -16.20
C ALA A 33 -1.25 -40.83 -17.57
N ALA A 34 -1.88 -41.32 -18.64
CA ALA A 34 -1.56 -40.93 -20.02
C ALA A 34 -2.82 -40.74 -20.89
N GLY A 35 -2.69 -39.93 -21.95
CA GLY A 35 -3.58 -39.95 -23.11
C GLY A 35 -3.91 -38.58 -23.72
N GLN A 36 -3.30 -38.24 -24.86
CA GLN A 36 -3.95 -38.36 -26.19
C GLN A 36 -3.10 -37.70 -27.32
N ALA A 37 -3.15 -38.32 -28.51
CA ALA A 37 -2.89 -37.81 -29.88
C ALA A 37 -1.62 -36.99 -30.20
N ALA A 38 -0.94 -37.33 -31.31
CA ALA A 38 0.20 -36.58 -31.85
C ALA A 38 0.34 -36.73 -33.39
N VAL A 39 0.75 -35.66 -34.09
CA VAL A 39 1.27 -35.64 -35.47
C VAL A 39 2.10 -34.36 -35.68
N PRO A 40 3.10 -34.33 -36.57
CA PRO A 40 4.37 -35.06 -36.55
C PRO A 40 5.57 -34.17 -36.15
N ALA A 41 6.76 -34.75 -35.99
CA ALA A 41 7.98 -34.05 -35.57
C ALA A 41 8.94 -33.72 -36.73
N ASN A 42 9.94 -32.87 -36.48
CA ASN A 42 11.25 -33.00 -37.14
C ASN A 42 12.40 -32.44 -36.27
N ALA A 43 13.62 -32.96 -36.49
CA ALA A 43 14.91 -32.61 -35.89
C ALA A 43 15.03 -32.67 -34.34
N ALA A 44 15.94 -33.50 -33.84
CA ALA A 44 16.17 -33.74 -32.41
C ALA A 44 17.58 -33.33 -31.96
N ALA A 45 17.73 -33.08 -30.66
CA ALA A 45 19.01 -33.11 -29.93
C ALA A 45 18.84 -34.03 -28.70
N ALA A 46 19.89 -34.80 -28.37
CA ALA A 46 19.79 -35.88 -27.38
C ALA A 46 19.85 -35.37 -25.92
N PRO A 47 19.18 -36.05 -24.96
CA PRO A 47 19.35 -35.78 -23.54
C PRO A 47 20.65 -36.40 -23.02
N LEU A 48 21.33 -35.70 -22.11
CA LEU A 48 22.40 -36.26 -21.28
C LEU A 48 21.94 -36.35 -19.82
N SER A 49 22.31 -37.44 -19.16
CA SER A 49 21.92 -37.77 -17.78
C SER A 49 22.72 -36.96 -16.75
N ALA A 50 22.14 -36.81 -15.56
CA ALA A 50 22.83 -36.20 -14.43
C ALA A 50 23.91 -37.16 -13.86
N GLU A 51 25.15 -36.68 -13.76
CA GLU A 51 25.93 -36.72 -12.51
C GLU A 51 27.27 -35.98 -12.63
N SER A 52 27.49 -34.98 -11.78
CA SER A 52 28.73 -34.75 -11.02
C SER A 52 28.70 -33.38 -10.33
N LYS A 53 29.38 -33.27 -9.19
CA LYS A 53 29.65 -31.99 -8.51
C LYS A 53 31.13 -31.68 -8.69
N ASN A 54 31.45 -30.48 -9.15
CA ASN A 54 32.44 -29.58 -8.53
C ASN A 54 32.52 -28.26 -9.31
N ALA A 55 33.01 -27.21 -8.64
CA ALA A 55 33.39 -25.97 -9.30
C ALA A 55 34.75 -26.16 -9.98
N ASP A 56 34.90 -25.60 -11.20
CA ASP A 56 36.14 -25.06 -11.79
C ASP A 56 35.93 -24.74 -13.30
N GLY A 57 35.01 -25.42 -13.98
CA GLY A 57 34.76 -25.27 -15.42
C GLY A 57 34.23 -23.91 -15.91
N TYR A 58 33.94 -22.95 -15.02
CA TYR A 58 33.33 -21.66 -15.40
C TYR A 58 34.36 -20.62 -15.90
N GLN A 59 35.65 -20.76 -15.58
CA GLN A 59 36.67 -19.75 -15.89
C GLN A 59 37.36 -19.91 -17.26
N GLN A 60 37.04 -20.94 -18.05
CA GLN A 60 37.57 -21.10 -19.43
C GLN A 60 36.54 -20.83 -20.55
N ALA A 61 35.27 -20.56 -20.22
CA ALA A 61 34.24 -20.26 -21.22
C ALA A 61 34.11 -18.76 -21.59
N VAL A 62 34.67 -17.85 -20.79
CA VAL A 62 34.45 -16.39 -20.93
C VAL A 62 35.45 -15.72 -21.89
N SER A 63 36.62 -16.33 -22.12
CA SER A 63 37.69 -15.73 -22.94
C SER A 63 37.49 -15.85 -24.46
N ALA A 64 36.40 -16.47 -24.94
CA ALA A 64 36.18 -16.77 -26.37
C ALA A 64 35.02 -15.99 -27.01
N ALA A 65 34.26 -15.20 -26.24
CA ALA A 65 33.05 -14.51 -26.72
C ALA A 65 33.19 -12.98 -26.90
N VAL A 66 34.35 -12.40 -26.55
CA VAL A 66 34.58 -10.94 -26.56
C VAL A 66 35.31 -10.47 -27.85
N ALA A 67 35.72 -11.41 -28.72
CA ALA A 67 36.51 -11.13 -29.92
C ALA A 67 35.69 -10.88 -31.21
N THR A 68 34.35 -10.87 -31.15
CA THR A 68 33.49 -10.97 -32.35
C THR A 68 32.34 -9.95 -32.38
N ALA A 69 32.53 -8.78 -31.75
CA ALA A 69 31.52 -7.71 -31.73
C ALA A 69 32.10 -6.28 -31.89
N VAL A 70 33.37 -6.14 -32.26
CA VAL A 70 34.07 -4.85 -32.42
C VAL A 70 34.68 -4.71 -33.82
N ASP A 71 33.83 -4.84 -34.84
CA ASP A 71 34.24 -4.62 -36.25
C ASP A 71 33.07 -4.18 -37.15
N ALA A 72 32.22 -3.26 -36.64
CA ALA A 72 31.00 -2.80 -37.32
C ALA A 72 30.61 -1.33 -36.97
N ALA A 73 31.59 -0.44 -36.77
CA ALA A 73 31.32 0.94 -36.34
C ALA A 73 32.36 2.01 -36.79
N LEU A 74 33.02 1.83 -37.95
CA LEU A 74 33.96 2.82 -38.51
C LEU A 74 33.86 2.94 -40.04
N VAL A 75 33.42 4.10 -40.53
CA VAL A 75 33.74 4.76 -41.83
C VAL A 75 32.89 6.05 -41.94
N SER A 76 33.42 7.10 -42.60
CA SER A 76 32.88 8.48 -42.70
C SER A 76 32.69 9.19 -41.33
N ALA A 77 33.56 10.08 -40.84
CA ALA A 77 34.23 11.26 -41.46
C ALA A 77 33.21 12.29 -41.97
N ASP A 78 33.33 13.62 -41.88
CA ASP A 78 34.31 14.64 -41.45
C ASP A 78 33.63 15.98 -41.90
N ASN A 79 33.95 17.23 -41.54
CA ASN A 79 34.84 17.89 -40.56
C ASN A 79 34.42 19.41 -40.54
N ASP A 80 35.10 20.25 -39.73
CA ASP A 80 35.25 21.72 -39.86
C ASP A 80 34.02 22.58 -39.47
N THR A 81 34.09 23.61 -38.62
CA THR A 81 35.06 24.72 -38.55
C THR A 81 35.16 25.37 -37.15
N LEU A 82 36.29 26.05 -36.89
CA LEU A 82 36.47 26.96 -35.74
C LEU A 82 36.22 28.42 -36.13
N ALA A 83 35.46 29.17 -35.31
CA ALA A 83 35.35 30.63 -35.43
C ALA A 83 35.18 31.29 -34.05
N SER A 84 35.91 32.38 -33.81
CA SER A 84 35.91 33.13 -32.54
C SER A 84 35.42 34.58 -32.75
N VAL A 85 34.46 35.01 -31.93
CA VAL A 85 34.01 36.43 -31.88
C VAL A 85 33.76 36.86 -30.43
N SER A 86 33.98 38.15 -30.17
CA SER A 86 34.08 38.78 -28.85
C SER A 86 32.79 38.89 -28.02
N ARG A 87 33.01 39.18 -26.73
CA ARG A 87 32.01 39.52 -25.70
C ARG A 87 31.07 40.67 -26.12
N THR A 88 29.79 40.53 -25.79
CA THR A 88 28.92 41.64 -25.33
C THR A 88 28.24 41.25 -24.02
N ARG A 89 27.78 42.24 -23.24
CA ARG A 89 27.24 42.09 -21.87
C ARG A 89 25.83 42.68 -21.80
N SER A 90 25.04 42.16 -20.86
CA SER A 90 23.74 42.65 -20.35
C SER A 90 22.52 41.89 -20.91
N GLY A 91 21.55 41.63 -20.03
CA GLY A 91 20.42 40.72 -20.27
C GLY A 91 20.15 39.83 -19.06
N THR A 92 19.76 40.41 -17.92
CA THR A 92 19.32 39.64 -16.74
C THR A 92 17.94 39.03 -16.99
N ALA A 93 17.92 37.81 -17.53
CA ALA A 93 16.70 37.03 -17.65
C ALA A 93 16.18 36.67 -16.24
N THR A 94 15.04 37.24 -15.87
CA THR A 94 14.32 36.84 -14.64
C THR A 94 13.88 35.38 -14.81
N PRO A 95 14.14 34.48 -13.85
CA PRO A 95 13.63 33.11 -13.93
C PRO A 95 12.10 33.13 -14.03
N ALA A 96 11.55 32.47 -15.05
CA ALA A 96 10.11 32.33 -15.17
C ALA A 96 9.57 31.61 -13.94
N ALA A 97 8.56 32.18 -13.28
CA ALA A 97 7.93 31.56 -12.13
C ALA A 97 7.39 30.18 -12.54
N PRO A 98 7.63 29.10 -11.75
CA PRO A 98 7.11 27.79 -12.09
C PRO A 98 5.60 27.84 -12.12
N THR A 99 5.00 27.52 -13.26
CA THR A 99 3.54 27.43 -13.40
C THR A 99 3.02 26.41 -12.41
N ALA A 100 2.24 26.86 -11.43
CA ALA A 100 1.67 26.00 -10.40
C ALA A 100 0.92 24.83 -11.08
N PRO A 101 1.14 23.57 -10.65
CA PRO A 101 0.46 22.44 -11.26
C PRO A 101 -1.05 22.60 -11.05
N THR A 102 -1.82 22.63 -12.14
CA THR A 102 -3.28 22.70 -12.09
C THR A 102 -3.80 21.61 -11.16
N ALA A 103 -4.42 21.99 -10.05
CA ALA A 103 -4.94 21.05 -9.09
C ALA A 103 -5.95 20.13 -9.77
N THR A 104 -5.60 18.84 -9.95
CA THR A 104 -6.50 17.84 -10.51
C THR A 104 -7.76 17.83 -9.66
N PRO A 105 -8.94 18.21 -10.20
CA PRO A 105 -10.14 18.31 -9.38
C PRO A 105 -10.48 16.91 -8.87
N THR A 106 -10.50 16.75 -7.55
CA THR A 106 -11.11 15.57 -6.92
C THR A 106 -12.55 15.53 -7.39
N ALA A 107 -12.90 14.53 -8.20
CA ALA A 107 -14.20 14.43 -8.85
C ALA A 107 -15.29 14.42 -7.78
N THR A 108 -15.95 15.57 -7.59
CA THR A 108 -17.02 15.72 -6.62
C THR A 108 -18.22 14.94 -7.12
N THR A 109 -18.38 13.72 -6.61
CA THR A 109 -19.48 12.83 -6.97
C THR A 109 -20.79 13.45 -6.49
N THR A 110 -21.63 13.87 -7.43
CA THR A 110 -22.98 14.34 -7.12
C THR A 110 -23.75 13.21 -6.46
N SER A 111 -24.05 13.36 -5.17
CA SER A 111 -24.96 12.44 -4.47
C SER A 111 -26.34 12.51 -5.14
N ILE A 112 -26.86 11.36 -5.54
CA ILE A 112 -28.18 11.20 -6.17
C ILE A 112 -29.19 10.72 -5.11
N TYR A 113 -28.71 10.00 -4.10
CA TYR A 113 -29.53 9.39 -3.06
C TYR A 113 -28.89 9.59 -1.68
N HIS A 114 -29.68 9.93 -0.68
CA HIS A 114 -29.20 10.10 0.69
C HIS A 114 -29.87 9.08 1.61
N LEU A 115 -29.06 8.32 2.34
CA LEU A 115 -29.51 7.46 3.43
C LEU A 115 -28.89 7.97 4.74
N TYR A 116 -29.64 7.89 5.84
CA TYR A 116 -29.24 8.42 7.13
C TYR A 116 -29.24 7.31 8.19
N VAL A 117 -28.22 7.32 9.04
CA VAL A 117 -28.00 6.37 10.13
C VAL A 117 -27.82 7.13 11.44
N SER A 118 -28.52 6.71 12.48
CA SER A 118 -28.41 7.26 13.84
C SER A 118 -28.51 6.14 14.87
N THR A 119 -27.80 6.27 16.00
CA THR A 119 -27.95 5.36 17.15
C THR A 119 -29.38 5.35 17.73
N SER A 120 -30.13 6.45 17.54
CA SER A 120 -31.56 6.59 17.88
C SER A 120 -32.53 6.08 16.79
N GLY A 121 -32.00 5.62 15.65
CA GLY A 121 -32.78 5.14 14.51
C GLY A 121 -33.38 3.74 14.70
N SER A 122 -33.99 3.22 13.63
CA SER A 122 -34.54 1.86 13.58
C SER A 122 -34.32 1.24 12.20
N ASP A 123 -33.92 -0.02 12.14
CA ASP A 123 -33.71 -0.73 10.86
C ASP A 123 -35.01 -1.16 10.16
N ALA A 124 -36.16 -0.86 10.79
CA ALA A 124 -37.49 -0.89 10.18
C ALA A 124 -37.90 0.46 9.53
N ASN A 125 -37.13 1.53 9.72
CA ASN A 125 -37.36 2.82 9.06
C ASN A 125 -36.99 2.77 7.56
N THR A 126 -37.28 3.86 6.85
CA THR A 126 -36.97 4.04 5.42
C THR A 126 -35.55 4.57 5.15
N GLY A 127 -34.79 4.95 6.17
CA GLY A 127 -33.44 5.51 6.03
C GLY A 127 -33.41 6.99 5.61
N THR A 128 -34.52 7.72 5.70
CA THR A 128 -34.57 9.16 5.42
C THR A 128 -34.12 9.96 6.65
N GLN A 129 -33.78 11.24 6.50
CA GLN A 129 -33.28 12.06 7.63
C GLN A 129 -34.25 12.09 8.83
N ALA A 130 -35.56 12.14 8.58
CA ALA A 130 -36.61 12.11 9.61
C ALA A 130 -36.92 10.69 10.14
N LYS A 131 -36.46 9.64 9.45
CA LYS A 131 -36.61 8.22 9.85
C LYS A 131 -35.32 7.46 9.49
N PRO A 132 -34.22 7.69 10.22
CA PRO A 132 -32.93 7.08 9.92
C PRO A 132 -32.90 5.59 10.28
N PHE A 133 -32.04 4.83 9.59
CA PHE A 133 -31.69 3.47 10.01
C PHE A 133 -30.93 3.50 11.34
N LYS A 134 -30.87 2.36 12.03
CA LYS A 134 -30.07 2.21 13.25
C LYS A 134 -28.64 1.76 12.96
N THR A 135 -28.46 0.88 11.97
CA THR A 135 -27.16 0.30 11.65
C THR A 135 -26.62 0.73 10.29
N ILE A 136 -25.29 0.90 10.22
CA ILE A 136 -24.58 1.18 8.97
C ILE A 136 -24.76 0.02 7.98
N THR A 137 -24.79 -1.23 8.47
CA THR A 137 -25.03 -2.43 7.65
C THR A 137 -26.42 -2.45 7.01
N LYS A 138 -27.47 -1.96 7.69
CA LYS A 138 -28.80 -1.80 7.08
C LYS A 138 -28.77 -0.77 5.94
N ALA A 139 -28.10 0.36 6.13
CA ALA A 139 -27.92 1.36 5.07
C ALA A 139 -27.08 0.82 3.90
N ALA A 140 -26.01 0.07 4.18
CA ALA A 140 -25.17 -0.57 3.17
C ALA A 140 -25.91 -1.61 2.31
N ALA A 141 -26.95 -2.25 2.86
CA ALA A 141 -27.83 -3.15 2.13
C ALA A 141 -28.94 -2.43 1.33
N ALA A 142 -29.27 -1.18 1.69
CA ALA A 142 -30.25 -0.35 0.99
C ALA A 142 -29.63 0.61 -0.04
N ALA A 143 -28.31 0.82 0.02
CA ALA A 143 -27.58 1.71 -0.88
C ALA A 143 -27.53 1.19 -2.33
N LYS A 144 -27.42 2.13 -3.26
CA LYS A 144 -27.21 1.92 -4.71
C LYS A 144 -26.19 2.92 -5.25
N ALA A 145 -25.67 2.73 -6.46
CA ALA A 145 -24.73 3.67 -7.07
C ALA A 145 -25.21 5.13 -6.99
N GLY A 146 -24.35 6.04 -6.52
CA GLY A 146 -24.68 7.44 -6.26
C GLY A 146 -25.35 7.70 -4.92
N THR A 147 -25.24 6.79 -3.94
CA THR A 147 -25.75 6.99 -2.58
C THR A 147 -24.68 7.55 -1.65
N THR A 148 -24.98 8.63 -0.94
CA THR A 148 -24.28 8.99 0.30
C THR A 148 -25.04 8.44 1.51
N VAL A 149 -24.36 7.60 2.29
CA VAL A 149 -24.81 7.11 3.60
C VAL A 149 -24.20 8.04 4.66
N HIS A 150 -25.02 8.96 5.14
CA HIS A 150 -24.77 9.85 6.26
C HIS A 150 -24.88 9.07 7.58
N VAL A 151 -23.84 9.10 8.39
CA VAL A 151 -23.79 8.46 9.70
C VAL A 151 -23.56 9.52 10.77
N ALA A 152 -24.60 9.76 11.57
CA ALA A 152 -24.57 10.72 12.66
C ALA A 152 -23.61 10.27 13.78
N ALA A 153 -23.10 11.22 14.56
CA ALA A 153 -22.18 10.93 15.66
C ALA A 153 -22.82 10.00 16.72
N GLY A 154 -22.03 9.06 17.22
CA GLY A 154 -22.47 8.03 18.17
C GLY A 154 -21.71 6.71 18.01
N THR A 155 -21.91 5.80 18.96
CA THR A 155 -21.27 4.47 18.97
C THR A 155 -22.17 3.43 18.30
N TYR A 156 -21.64 2.80 17.25
CA TYR A 156 -22.26 1.72 16.50
C TYR A 156 -21.54 0.42 16.83
N ALA A 157 -22.20 -0.46 17.60
CA ALA A 157 -21.64 -1.75 17.99
C ALA A 157 -21.83 -2.81 16.89
N GLY A 158 -20.80 -3.63 16.67
CA GLY A 158 -20.79 -4.69 15.66
C GLY A 158 -20.18 -4.26 14.32
N ASN A 159 -20.10 -5.21 13.39
CA ASN A 159 -19.23 -5.10 12.22
C ASN A 159 -20.02 -4.67 10.98
N VAL A 160 -19.39 -3.84 10.14
CA VAL A 160 -19.99 -3.31 8.91
C VAL A 160 -19.66 -4.23 7.72
N THR A 161 -20.59 -4.38 6.78
CA THR A 161 -20.33 -5.11 5.52
C THR A 161 -20.96 -4.40 4.33
N THR A 162 -20.17 -4.11 3.29
CA THR A 162 -20.58 -3.42 2.07
C THR A 162 -20.47 -4.37 0.85
N LYS A 163 -21.61 -4.62 0.18
CA LYS A 163 -21.72 -5.60 -0.93
C LYS A 163 -22.27 -5.02 -2.24
N VAL A 164 -23.02 -3.91 -2.19
CA VAL A 164 -23.48 -3.21 -3.39
C VAL A 164 -22.36 -2.30 -3.89
N SER A 165 -22.06 -2.33 -5.20
CA SER A 165 -21.03 -1.48 -5.80
C SER A 165 -21.60 -0.15 -6.29
N GLY A 166 -20.77 0.90 -6.25
CA GLY A 166 -21.00 2.10 -7.06
C GLY A 166 -20.56 1.93 -8.51
N THR A 167 -20.48 3.03 -9.24
CA THR A 167 -19.78 3.13 -10.54
C THR A 167 -18.70 4.19 -10.49
N SER A 168 -17.91 4.32 -11.56
CA SER A 168 -16.88 5.35 -11.70
C SER A 168 -17.45 6.78 -11.62
N SER A 169 -18.66 7.02 -12.13
CA SER A 169 -19.39 8.28 -12.01
C SER A 169 -20.18 8.39 -10.70
N ASN A 170 -20.81 7.30 -10.26
CA ASN A 170 -21.78 7.27 -9.18
C ASN A 170 -21.27 6.33 -8.07
N ARG A 171 -20.24 6.77 -7.34
CA ARG A 171 -19.67 6.05 -6.19
C ARG A 171 -20.70 5.88 -5.06
N ILE A 172 -20.44 4.98 -4.11
CA ILE A 172 -21.21 4.92 -2.86
C ILE A 172 -20.32 5.43 -1.73
N VAL A 173 -20.76 6.49 -1.08
CA VAL A 173 -20.00 7.19 -0.04
C VAL A 173 -20.59 6.87 1.33
N PHE A 174 -19.83 6.21 2.19
CA PHE A 174 -20.12 6.14 3.61
C PHE A 174 -19.37 7.28 4.32
N LEU A 175 -20.12 8.16 4.98
CA LEU A 175 -19.64 9.39 5.57
C LEU A 175 -20.02 9.45 7.04
N SER A 176 -19.03 9.57 7.92
CA SER A 176 -19.26 10.07 9.28
C SER A 176 -19.49 11.58 9.22
N ASP A 177 -20.71 12.05 9.52
CA ASP A 177 -21.12 13.46 9.34
C ASP A 177 -20.27 14.45 10.16
N THR A 178 -19.64 13.96 11.22
CA THR A 178 -18.54 14.63 11.94
C THR A 178 -17.31 13.71 11.87
N LYS A 179 -16.12 14.23 11.53
CA LYS A 179 -14.88 13.44 11.52
C LYS A 179 -14.66 12.82 12.90
N TRP A 180 -14.56 11.49 12.93
CA TRP A 180 -14.42 10.61 14.10
C TRP A 180 -15.61 10.63 15.09
N GLY A 181 -16.76 11.17 14.65
CA GLY A 181 -18.01 11.19 15.41
C GLY A 181 -18.76 9.86 15.37
N ALA A 182 -18.84 9.18 14.22
CA ALA A 182 -19.40 7.84 14.10
C ALA A 182 -18.34 6.79 14.46
N LYS A 183 -18.53 6.13 15.60
CA LYS A 183 -17.57 5.21 16.21
C LYS A 183 -18.02 3.76 16.02
N ILE A 184 -17.29 3.00 15.20
CA ILE A 184 -17.52 1.58 14.97
C ILE A 184 -16.72 0.81 16.02
N VAL A 185 -17.44 0.14 16.92
CA VAL A 185 -16.86 -0.78 17.92
C VAL A 185 -17.26 -2.19 17.51
N GLY A 186 -16.41 -2.81 16.69
CA GLY A 186 -16.65 -4.15 16.18
C GLY A 186 -16.38 -5.25 17.20
N SER A 187 -16.64 -6.50 16.80
CA SER A 187 -16.53 -7.69 17.64
C SER A 187 -16.04 -8.90 16.84
N GLY A 188 -15.73 -10.00 17.57
CA GLY A 188 -15.15 -11.22 16.98
C GLY A 188 -13.68 -11.06 16.57
N THR A 189 -13.15 -12.05 15.87
CA THR A 189 -11.72 -12.15 15.51
C THR A 189 -11.37 -11.59 14.12
N GLU A 190 -12.36 -11.30 13.27
CA GLU A 190 -12.16 -10.89 11.87
C GLU A 190 -12.18 -9.36 11.69
N ALA A 191 -12.73 -8.84 10.58
CA ALA A 191 -12.67 -7.42 10.25
C ALA A 191 -13.84 -6.61 10.84
N MET A 192 -13.54 -5.39 11.33
CA MET A 192 -14.57 -4.46 11.83
C MET A 192 -15.40 -3.87 10.67
N TRP A 193 -14.79 -3.66 9.50
CA TRP A 193 -15.46 -3.36 8.24
C TRP A 193 -15.00 -4.33 7.14
N THR A 194 -15.95 -5.03 6.50
CA THR A 194 -15.70 -5.87 5.32
C THR A 194 -16.28 -5.25 4.06
N ASN A 195 -15.43 -4.79 3.14
CA ASN A 195 -15.87 -4.37 1.81
C ASN A 195 -15.64 -5.47 0.77
N SER A 196 -16.69 -5.80 0.03
CA SER A 196 -16.70 -6.74 -1.09
C SER A 196 -17.14 -6.08 -2.41
N ALA A 197 -17.17 -4.74 -2.46
CA ALA A 197 -17.77 -3.97 -3.55
C ALA A 197 -16.82 -2.92 -4.14
N ASN A 198 -17.04 -2.58 -5.42
CA ASN A 198 -16.24 -1.60 -6.16
C ASN A 198 -16.79 -0.18 -5.99
N TYR A 199 -15.95 0.83 -6.20
CA TYR A 199 -16.35 2.25 -6.16
C TYR A 199 -17.02 2.69 -4.85
N ILE A 200 -16.45 2.23 -3.73
CA ILE A 200 -16.87 2.56 -2.37
C ILE A 200 -15.89 3.55 -1.74
N ASP A 201 -16.42 4.58 -1.10
CA ASP A 201 -15.70 5.50 -0.22
C ASP A 201 -16.10 5.24 1.24
N ILE A 202 -15.12 5.09 2.12
CA ILE A 202 -15.29 4.95 3.57
C ILE A 202 -14.55 6.12 4.19
N THR A 203 -15.27 7.15 4.64
CA THR A 203 -14.64 8.41 5.06
C THR A 203 -15.04 8.94 6.43
N GLY A 204 -14.03 9.35 7.20
CA GLY A 204 -14.16 10.07 8.46
C GLY A 204 -14.57 9.25 9.69
N PHE A 205 -14.62 7.92 9.63
CA PHE A 205 -15.02 7.08 10.77
C PHE A 205 -13.93 6.94 11.83
N ASP A 206 -14.36 6.63 13.06
CA ASP A 206 -13.55 6.14 14.17
C ASP A 206 -13.81 4.62 14.27
N ILE A 207 -12.77 3.78 14.22
CA ILE A 207 -12.93 2.32 14.06
C ILE A 207 -11.96 1.58 14.99
N SER A 208 -12.51 0.74 15.86
CA SER A 208 -11.76 -0.12 16.79
C SER A 208 -12.45 -1.45 17.07
N GLY A 209 -11.72 -2.39 17.67
CA GLY A 209 -12.29 -3.63 18.19
C GLY A 209 -11.32 -4.81 18.26
N PRO A 210 -11.80 -5.99 18.72
CA PRO A 210 -10.92 -7.09 19.12
C PRO A 210 -10.38 -7.93 17.95
N GLY A 211 -10.79 -7.64 16.72
CA GLY A 211 -10.44 -8.44 15.56
C GLY A 211 -8.99 -8.28 15.09
N ARG A 212 -8.61 -9.08 14.09
CA ARG A 212 -7.31 -8.99 13.40
C ARG A 212 -7.25 -7.89 12.33
N LEU A 213 -8.40 -7.31 11.99
CA LEU A 213 -8.55 -6.39 10.88
C LEU A 213 -9.45 -5.20 11.24
N GLY A 214 -9.02 -3.97 10.92
CA GLY A 214 -9.88 -2.79 10.95
C GLY A 214 -10.81 -2.79 9.73
N ILE A 215 -10.27 -2.38 8.57
CA ILE A 215 -10.97 -2.41 7.28
C ILE A 215 -10.30 -3.45 6.37
N VAL A 216 -11.07 -4.42 5.87
CA VAL A 216 -10.67 -5.29 4.75
C VAL A 216 -11.40 -4.87 3.48
N ASN A 217 -10.63 -4.52 2.44
CA ASN A 217 -11.14 -4.18 1.12
C ASN A 217 -10.78 -5.27 0.10
N ASN A 218 -11.82 -5.84 -0.53
CA ASN A 218 -11.70 -6.83 -1.61
C ASN A 218 -12.10 -6.25 -2.99
N GLY A 219 -12.60 -5.02 -3.03
CA GLY A 219 -13.05 -4.34 -4.25
C GLY A 219 -12.01 -3.40 -4.84
N SER A 220 -12.25 -2.99 -6.09
CA SER A 220 -11.41 -2.09 -6.86
C SER A 220 -11.95 -0.66 -6.92
N ASN A 221 -11.05 0.29 -7.18
CA ASN A 221 -11.34 1.73 -7.31
C ASN A 221 -12.03 2.30 -6.05
N THR A 222 -11.53 1.95 -4.87
CA THR A 222 -12.08 2.31 -3.55
C THR A 222 -11.26 3.41 -2.88
N LEU A 223 -11.85 4.08 -1.88
CA LEU A 223 -11.15 5.07 -1.06
C LEU A 223 -11.43 4.85 0.43
N VAL A 224 -10.39 4.58 1.21
CA VAL A 224 -10.41 4.63 2.68
C VAL A 224 -9.76 5.96 3.08
N SER A 225 -10.52 6.92 3.58
CA SER A 225 -9.98 8.27 3.83
C SER A 225 -10.40 8.93 5.14
N ASN A 226 -9.54 9.81 5.68
CA ASN A 226 -9.82 10.60 6.89
C ASN A 226 -10.19 9.79 8.15
N ASN A 227 -10.09 8.46 8.15
CA ASN A 227 -10.54 7.62 9.26
C ASN A 227 -9.48 7.56 10.37
N HIS A 228 -9.93 7.21 11.58
CA HIS A 228 -9.11 6.87 12.73
C HIS A 228 -9.29 5.37 12.99
N ILE A 229 -8.31 4.55 12.58
CA ILE A 229 -8.34 3.09 12.82
C ILE A 229 -7.36 2.78 13.93
N HIS A 230 -7.87 2.33 15.08
CA HIS A 230 -7.09 2.19 16.29
C HIS A 230 -7.49 0.97 17.12
N ASN A 231 -6.59 0.51 18.00
CA ASN A 231 -6.84 -0.58 18.95
C ASN A 231 -7.46 -1.83 18.31
N ILE A 232 -6.94 -2.24 17.16
CA ILE A 232 -7.29 -3.50 16.48
C ILE A 232 -6.46 -4.60 17.16
N THR A 233 -7.01 -5.22 18.21
CA THR A 233 -6.17 -5.91 19.21
C THR A 233 -5.67 -7.30 18.79
N VAL A 234 -6.18 -7.87 17.70
CA VAL A 234 -5.81 -9.21 17.20
C VAL A 234 -6.07 -10.30 18.25
N SER A 235 -7.22 -10.27 18.92
CA SER A 235 -7.58 -11.20 20.00
C SER A 235 -7.64 -12.67 19.58
N GLY A 236 -7.78 -12.96 18.28
CA GLY A 236 -7.64 -14.31 17.70
C GLY A 236 -6.19 -14.82 17.65
N GLY A 237 -5.21 -14.03 18.07
CA GLY A 237 -3.78 -14.37 18.09
C GLY A 237 -3.09 -14.18 16.73
N CYS A 238 -1.77 -14.40 16.72
CA CYS A 238 -0.92 -14.30 15.52
C CYS A 238 -1.15 -15.49 14.56
N THR A 239 -2.31 -15.57 13.92
CA THR A 239 -2.60 -16.63 12.93
C THR A 239 -1.90 -16.37 11.58
N GLY A 240 -1.73 -17.43 10.78
CA GLY A 240 -1.11 -17.34 9.44
C GLY A 240 -1.86 -16.45 8.45
N SER A 241 -3.13 -16.10 8.73
CA SER A 241 -3.95 -15.22 7.90
C SER A 241 -3.61 -13.72 8.02
N GLY A 242 -2.72 -13.35 8.96
CA GLY A 242 -2.26 -11.97 9.16
C GLY A 242 -3.34 -11.00 9.68
N GLY A 243 -3.00 -9.71 9.70
CA GLY A 243 -3.90 -8.65 10.14
C GLY A 243 -3.44 -7.25 9.71
N ALA A 244 -4.34 -6.27 9.79
CA ALA A 244 -4.03 -4.88 9.42
C ALA A 244 -5.00 -3.86 10.01
N GLY A 245 -4.60 -2.59 10.10
CA GLY A 245 -5.55 -1.49 10.30
C GLY A 245 -6.41 -1.29 9.05
N VAL A 246 -5.76 -1.15 7.89
CA VAL A 246 -6.40 -1.13 6.57
C VAL A 246 -5.70 -2.12 5.66
N VAL A 247 -6.46 -2.93 4.92
CA VAL A 247 -5.91 -3.79 3.88
C VAL A 247 -6.69 -3.74 2.57
N ASN A 248 -5.99 -3.57 1.44
CA ASN A 248 -6.46 -4.06 0.15
C ASN A 248 -5.98 -5.51 0.01
N ALA A 249 -6.91 -6.46 -0.02
CA ALA A 249 -6.63 -7.90 0.13
C ALA A 249 -6.76 -8.71 -1.18
N ASN A 250 -7.47 -8.20 -2.17
CA ASN A 250 -7.76 -8.93 -3.41
C ASN A 250 -6.65 -8.71 -4.46
N TYR A 251 -5.87 -9.75 -4.76
CA TYR A 251 -4.73 -9.71 -5.70
C TYR A 251 -5.12 -9.35 -7.15
N SER A 252 -6.36 -9.65 -7.57
CA SER A 252 -6.89 -9.24 -8.90
C SER A 252 -7.66 -7.92 -8.86
N GLY A 253 -7.78 -7.31 -7.67
CA GLY A 253 -8.31 -5.95 -7.52
C GLY A 253 -7.30 -4.89 -7.95
N SER A 254 -7.72 -3.63 -7.96
CA SER A 254 -6.83 -2.51 -8.26
C SER A 254 -7.33 -1.18 -7.69
N ASN A 255 -6.44 -0.20 -7.56
CA ASN A 255 -6.76 1.18 -7.19
C ASN A 255 -7.53 1.29 -5.85
N GLY A 256 -7.00 0.69 -4.79
CA GLY A 256 -7.51 0.91 -3.42
C GLY A 256 -6.76 2.05 -2.75
N ASP A 257 -7.29 3.27 -2.84
CA ASP A 257 -6.66 4.47 -2.27
C ASP A 257 -6.88 4.50 -0.74
N VAL A 258 -5.82 4.80 0.02
CA VAL A 258 -5.81 4.92 1.48
C VAL A 258 -5.20 6.28 1.83
N ILE A 259 -6.04 7.29 2.08
CA ILE A 259 -5.62 8.71 2.09
C ILE A 259 -6.04 9.46 3.37
N GLY A 260 -5.08 10.04 4.10
CA GLY A 260 -5.35 10.94 5.22
C GLY A 260 -5.85 10.26 6.49
N ASN A 261 -5.61 8.95 6.64
CA ASN A 261 -6.04 8.19 7.82
C ASN A 261 -4.99 8.26 8.93
N VAL A 262 -5.44 8.17 10.19
CA VAL A 262 -4.59 7.92 11.35
C VAL A 262 -4.76 6.45 11.72
N VAL A 263 -3.67 5.68 11.69
CA VAL A 263 -3.70 4.21 11.87
C VAL A 263 -2.69 3.80 12.93
N HIS A 264 -3.15 3.28 14.08
CA HIS A 264 -2.25 2.90 15.16
C HIS A 264 -2.76 1.78 16.07
N ASP A 265 -1.90 1.27 16.95
CA ASP A 265 -2.24 0.21 17.91
C ASP A 265 -2.92 -1.00 17.24
N ILE A 266 -2.31 -1.42 16.13
CA ILE A 266 -2.72 -2.59 15.36
C ILE A 266 -1.88 -3.77 15.84
N GLY A 267 -2.49 -4.64 16.63
CA GLY A 267 -1.79 -5.63 17.45
C GLY A 267 -0.93 -4.98 18.53
N LYS A 268 0.24 -5.59 18.79
CA LYS A 268 1.25 -5.08 19.72
C LYS A 268 2.59 -4.96 18.99
N PRO A 269 3.31 -3.82 19.05
CA PRO A 269 4.65 -3.66 18.47
C PRO A 269 5.58 -4.84 18.76
N GLY A 270 6.08 -5.50 17.70
CA GLY A 270 6.92 -6.70 17.76
C GLY A 270 6.21 -8.02 18.09
N GLY A 271 4.88 -8.05 18.18
CA GLY A 271 4.11 -9.22 18.62
C GLY A 271 3.82 -10.25 17.51
N CYS A 272 3.34 -9.80 16.35
CA CYS A 272 2.99 -10.64 15.21
C CYS A 272 3.60 -10.09 13.90
N ASN A 273 4.47 -10.85 13.23
CA ASN A 273 5.12 -10.41 11.99
C ASN A 273 4.14 -10.22 10.81
N GLY A 274 2.99 -10.89 10.85
CA GLY A 274 1.92 -10.80 9.85
C GLY A 274 0.91 -9.66 10.07
N VAL A 275 1.11 -8.79 11.07
CA VAL A 275 0.16 -7.70 11.41
C VAL A 275 0.75 -6.33 11.09
N GLN A 276 0.11 -5.61 10.16
CA GLN A 276 0.64 -4.39 9.52
C GLN A 276 -0.25 -3.16 9.79
N GLY A 277 0.16 -1.96 9.41
CA GLY A 277 -0.67 -0.75 9.55
C GLY A 277 -1.61 -0.62 8.36
N ILE A 278 -1.02 -0.30 7.21
CA ILE A 278 -1.65 -0.29 5.90
C ILE A 278 -0.97 -1.36 5.04
N TYR A 279 -1.75 -2.34 4.56
CA TYR A 279 -1.30 -3.39 3.64
C TYR A 279 -1.96 -3.22 2.27
N SER A 280 -1.20 -3.35 1.19
CA SER A 280 -1.78 -3.38 -0.16
C SER A 280 -1.19 -4.52 -0.97
N SER A 281 -2.07 -5.43 -1.42
CA SER A 281 -1.69 -6.66 -2.10
C SER A 281 -2.01 -6.68 -3.59
N ASN A 282 -2.22 -5.52 -4.20
CA ASN A 282 -2.85 -5.38 -5.50
C ASN A 282 -2.29 -4.20 -6.31
N LYS A 283 -2.68 -4.11 -7.59
CA LYS A 283 -2.12 -3.13 -8.54
C LYS A 283 -2.68 -1.71 -8.34
N GLY A 284 -1.80 -0.73 -8.42
CA GLY A 284 -2.10 0.69 -8.32
C GLY A 284 -2.45 1.12 -6.89
N GLY A 285 -3.19 2.24 -6.80
CA GLY A 285 -3.61 2.81 -5.53
C GLY A 285 -2.59 3.80 -4.93
N LYS A 286 -3.13 4.74 -4.15
CA LYS A 286 -2.39 5.80 -3.46
C LYS A 286 -2.46 5.60 -1.95
N ILE A 287 -1.32 5.46 -1.29
CA ILE A 287 -1.22 5.48 0.17
C ILE A 287 -0.63 6.85 0.54
N MET A 288 -1.47 7.82 0.92
CA MET A 288 -1.06 9.23 1.03
C MET A 288 -1.54 9.94 2.29
N ASN A 289 -0.78 10.94 2.78
CA ASN A 289 -1.13 11.75 3.96
C ASN A 289 -1.47 10.94 5.24
N ASN A 290 -1.12 9.65 5.33
CA ASN A 290 -1.46 8.85 6.52
C ASN A 290 -0.43 9.07 7.64
N VAL A 291 -0.91 9.02 8.88
CA VAL A 291 -0.07 8.97 10.09
C VAL A 291 -0.16 7.56 10.67
N VAL A 292 0.95 6.83 10.71
CA VAL A 292 0.96 5.38 11.02
C VAL A 292 2.00 5.02 12.09
N TYR A 293 1.55 4.52 13.24
CA TYR A 293 2.42 4.27 14.39
C TYR A 293 1.97 3.12 15.31
N ARG A 294 2.86 2.62 16.17
CA ARG A 294 2.58 1.54 17.13
C ARG A 294 1.96 0.27 16.51
N VAL A 295 2.27 0.00 15.25
CA VAL A 295 1.88 -1.24 14.56
C VAL A 295 2.77 -2.40 15.00
N SER A 296 2.21 -3.61 15.01
CA SER A 296 2.89 -4.87 15.30
C SER A 296 4.14 -5.15 14.44
N ALA A 297 4.08 -5.00 13.12
CA ALA A 297 5.23 -5.16 12.22
C ALA A 297 5.51 -3.89 11.39
N TYR A 298 5.11 -3.82 10.12
CA TYR A 298 5.39 -2.66 9.26
C TYR A 298 4.23 -1.66 9.23
N GLY A 299 4.55 -0.36 9.35
CA GLY A 299 3.57 0.71 9.22
C GLY A 299 2.87 0.69 7.85
N ILE A 300 3.64 0.66 6.77
CA ILE A 300 3.13 0.49 5.40
C ILE A 300 3.84 -0.70 4.74
N HIS A 301 3.07 -1.58 4.09
CA HIS A 301 3.57 -2.85 3.55
C HIS A 301 2.89 -3.17 2.20
N LEU A 302 3.68 -3.27 1.12
CA LEU A 302 3.20 -3.76 -0.17
C LEU A 302 3.59 -5.24 -0.37
N TRP A 303 2.59 -6.12 -0.49
CA TRP A 303 2.71 -7.57 -0.65
C TRP A 303 1.31 -8.19 -0.84
N HIS A 304 1.01 -9.19 -1.67
CA HIS A 304 1.89 -10.01 -2.53
C HIS A 304 1.90 -9.51 -3.98
N ALA A 305 0.76 -9.08 -4.56
CA ALA A 305 0.65 -8.73 -5.99
C ALA A 305 0.68 -7.19 -6.24
N ALA A 306 1.54 -6.47 -5.52
CA ALA A 306 1.59 -5.02 -5.55
C ALA A 306 2.49 -4.45 -6.66
N SER A 307 1.94 -3.55 -7.49
CA SER A 307 2.70 -2.82 -8.51
C SER A 307 2.06 -1.46 -8.77
N ASP A 308 2.77 -0.54 -9.43
CA ASP A 308 2.25 0.79 -9.86
C ASP A 308 1.69 1.67 -8.72
N ALA A 309 2.01 1.34 -7.47
CA ALA A 309 1.48 2.00 -6.28
C ALA A 309 2.25 3.29 -5.95
N THR A 310 1.60 4.25 -5.30
CA THR A 310 2.25 5.49 -4.85
C THR A 310 2.07 5.69 -3.35
N ILE A 311 3.17 5.60 -2.60
CA ILE A 311 3.27 5.88 -1.17
C ILE A 311 3.87 7.29 -1.00
N ALA A 312 3.02 8.31 -0.86
CA ALA A 312 3.48 9.70 -0.82
C ALA A 312 3.05 10.47 0.44
N ASN A 313 3.91 11.31 0.99
CA ASN A 313 3.54 12.24 2.07
C ASN A 313 2.93 11.55 3.31
N ASN A 314 3.40 10.37 3.71
CA ASN A 314 3.00 9.73 4.97
C ASN A 314 3.98 10.08 6.11
N THR A 315 3.53 9.98 7.36
CA THR A 315 4.37 10.11 8.57
C THR A 315 4.30 8.80 9.35
N VAL A 316 5.40 8.04 9.39
CA VAL A 316 5.42 6.64 9.81
C VAL A 316 6.50 6.40 10.89
N PHE A 317 6.09 6.10 12.13
CA PHE A 317 7.01 6.05 13.27
C PHE A 317 6.66 5.00 14.34
N ALA A 318 7.65 4.58 15.14
CA ALA A 318 7.46 3.66 16.27
C ALA A 318 6.70 2.35 15.93
N ASN A 319 6.87 1.81 14.73
CA ASN A 319 6.29 0.54 14.29
C ASN A 319 7.29 -0.61 14.46
N GLY A 320 6.81 -1.78 14.88
CA GLY A 320 7.62 -2.99 15.06
C GLY A 320 8.44 -3.01 16.35
N SER A 321 9.51 -3.78 16.34
CA SER A 321 10.53 -3.90 17.39
C SER A 321 11.92 -4.06 16.74
N SER A 322 13.00 -4.08 17.51
CA SER A 322 14.36 -4.26 16.96
C SER A 322 14.54 -5.56 16.15
N GLY A 323 13.73 -6.59 16.43
CA GLY A 323 13.73 -7.85 15.67
C GLY A 323 12.73 -7.90 14.51
N MET A 324 11.70 -7.05 14.45
CA MET A 324 10.51 -7.27 13.63
C MET A 324 9.93 -5.96 13.07
N GLY A 325 9.51 -5.95 11.81
CA GLY A 325 8.81 -4.78 11.24
C GLY A 325 9.72 -3.59 10.92
N GLY A 326 9.11 -2.40 10.89
CA GLY A 326 9.75 -1.15 10.48
C GLY A 326 8.75 -0.11 9.95
N GLY A 327 9.25 0.93 9.32
CA GLY A 327 8.43 1.99 8.74
C GLY A 327 7.66 1.54 7.50
N ILE A 328 8.36 1.46 6.36
CA ILE A 328 7.80 1.14 5.04
C ILE A 328 8.56 -0.06 4.45
N VAL A 329 7.83 -1.09 4.01
CA VAL A 329 8.38 -2.16 3.17
C VAL A 329 7.63 -2.25 1.86
N ILE A 330 8.37 -2.35 0.76
CA ILE A 330 7.82 -2.56 -0.58
C ILE A 330 8.39 -3.85 -1.18
N GLY A 331 7.55 -4.65 -1.82
CA GLY A 331 7.94 -5.93 -2.41
C GLY A 331 6.76 -6.62 -3.07
N VAL A 332 7.01 -7.82 -3.59
CA VAL A 332 5.98 -8.70 -4.14
C VAL A 332 6.29 -10.15 -3.81
N GLY A 333 5.22 -10.94 -3.68
CA GLY A 333 5.27 -12.26 -3.08
C GLY A 333 5.01 -13.42 -4.04
N ASP A 334 4.88 -14.56 -3.38
CA ASP A 334 4.61 -15.91 -3.89
C ASP A 334 3.27 -16.09 -4.62
N SER A 335 2.29 -15.20 -4.42
CA SER A 335 0.94 -15.34 -4.98
C SER A 335 0.48 -14.04 -5.68
N PRO A 336 -0.10 -14.11 -6.90
CA PRO A 336 -0.35 -15.30 -7.73
C PRO A 336 0.93 -15.91 -8.35
N GLY A 337 2.10 -15.35 -8.06
CA GLY A 337 3.38 -15.76 -8.66
C GLY A 337 3.68 -15.00 -9.95
N GLY A 338 4.96 -14.91 -10.32
CA GLY A 338 5.41 -14.20 -11.53
C GLY A 338 5.25 -12.67 -11.51
N VAL A 339 4.78 -12.09 -10.40
CA VAL A 339 4.63 -10.63 -10.24
C VAL A 339 6.00 -10.01 -9.96
N GLN A 340 6.23 -8.81 -10.49
CA GLN A 340 7.35 -7.94 -10.10
C GLN A 340 6.81 -6.65 -9.48
N LEU A 341 7.50 -6.14 -8.45
CA LEU A 341 7.34 -4.76 -8.01
C LEU A 341 7.84 -3.87 -9.15
N VAL A 342 6.93 -3.13 -9.79
CA VAL A 342 7.25 -2.20 -10.89
C VAL A 342 6.54 -0.86 -10.70
N ASN A 343 7.07 0.20 -11.31
CA ASN A 343 6.50 1.55 -11.36
C ASN A 343 6.14 2.16 -9.99
N THR A 344 6.63 1.59 -8.88
CA THR A 344 6.17 1.91 -7.53
C THR A 344 6.97 3.08 -6.96
N LYS A 345 6.28 4.06 -6.40
CA LYS A 345 6.87 5.33 -5.95
C LYS A 345 6.75 5.46 -4.43
N VAL A 346 7.87 5.63 -3.74
CA VAL A 346 7.92 5.94 -2.31
C VAL A 346 8.60 7.29 -2.12
N LEU A 347 7.83 8.34 -1.85
CA LEU A 347 8.35 9.71 -1.87
C LEU A 347 7.70 10.66 -0.87
N ASN A 348 8.41 11.72 -0.50
CA ASN A 348 7.94 12.72 0.46
C ASN A 348 7.50 12.15 1.82
N ASN A 349 7.88 10.92 2.21
CA ASN A 349 7.47 10.34 3.48
C ASN A 349 8.44 10.73 4.60
N ILE A 350 7.93 11.01 5.80
CA ILE A 350 8.72 10.99 7.04
C ILE A 350 8.67 9.57 7.59
N VAL A 351 9.82 8.94 7.75
CA VAL A 351 9.97 7.62 8.37
C VAL A 351 10.96 7.73 9.53
N TYR A 352 10.47 7.64 10.76
CA TYR A 352 11.19 8.11 11.94
C TYR A 352 11.11 7.14 13.13
N ASN A 353 12.21 6.87 13.81
CA ASN A 353 12.25 6.08 15.05
C ASN A 353 11.48 4.73 15.00
N ASN A 354 11.50 4.02 13.87
CA ASN A 354 11.03 2.63 13.77
C ASN A 354 12.18 1.68 14.17
N PRO A 355 12.06 0.83 15.21
CA PRO A 355 13.23 0.25 15.87
C PRO A 355 14.09 -0.74 15.06
N ARG A 356 13.61 -1.24 13.91
CA ARG A 356 14.36 -2.15 13.03
C ARG A 356 14.75 -1.54 11.68
N ALA A 357 13.79 -0.98 10.93
CA ALA A 357 14.03 -0.53 9.56
C ALA A 357 13.22 0.72 9.22
N GLY A 358 13.79 1.62 8.43
CA GLY A 358 13.14 2.78 7.84
C GLY A 358 12.34 2.39 6.59
N ILE A 359 12.98 2.44 5.42
CA ILE A 359 12.38 2.03 4.13
C ILE A 359 13.17 0.82 3.57
N MET A 360 12.48 -0.23 3.14
CA MET A 360 13.11 -1.43 2.61
C MET A 360 12.42 -1.97 1.35
N GLU A 361 13.21 -2.26 0.31
CA GLU A 361 12.81 -3.19 -0.74
C GLU A 361 13.01 -4.63 -0.25
N TYR A 362 11.95 -5.44 -0.28
CA TYR A 362 12.02 -6.85 0.08
C TYR A 362 11.75 -7.75 -1.13
N CYS A 363 12.63 -8.74 -1.28
CA CYS A 363 12.49 -9.82 -2.24
C CYS A 363 13.12 -11.08 -1.65
N TYR A 364 12.53 -12.25 -1.90
CA TYR A 364 13.09 -13.52 -1.46
C TYR A 364 14.45 -13.81 -2.12
N SER A 365 15.30 -14.58 -1.45
CA SER A 365 16.62 -14.94 -1.98
C SER A 365 16.47 -15.73 -3.28
N GLY A 366 17.27 -15.37 -4.30
CA GLY A 366 17.23 -16.00 -5.62
C GLY A 366 16.00 -15.66 -6.48
N GLN A 367 15.13 -14.73 -6.07
CA GLN A 367 13.97 -14.30 -6.86
C GLN A 367 14.21 -12.96 -7.55
N SER A 368 13.84 -12.87 -8.83
CA SER A 368 13.91 -11.64 -9.64
C SER A 368 12.62 -10.81 -9.52
N CYS A 369 12.20 -10.49 -8.29
CA CYS A 369 10.88 -9.93 -8.02
C CYS A 369 10.83 -8.39 -7.91
N ILE A 370 11.97 -7.70 -7.99
CA ILE A 370 12.04 -6.24 -8.14
C ILE A 370 12.32 -5.93 -9.61
N GLY A 371 11.37 -5.26 -10.27
CA GLY A 371 11.47 -4.84 -11.66
C GLY A 371 11.84 -3.35 -11.81
N SER A 372 11.53 -2.79 -12.98
CA SER A 372 11.88 -1.41 -13.35
C SER A 372 10.82 -0.37 -12.96
N GLY A 373 11.16 0.92 -13.13
CA GLY A 373 10.26 2.04 -12.87
C GLY A 373 10.01 2.38 -11.39
N ASN A 374 10.55 1.59 -10.46
CA ASN A 374 10.48 1.88 -9.03
C ASN A 374 11.33 3.11 -8.67
N SER A 375 10.89 3.88 -7.67
CA SER A 375 11.61 5.07 -7.21
C SER A 375 11.42 5.33 -5.72
N VAL A 376 12.52 5.63 -5.03
CA VAL A 376 12.53 6.03 -3.62
C VAL A 376 13.24 7.38 -3.52
N THR A 377 12.50 8.48 -3.40
CA THR A 377 13.04 9.86 -3.53
C THR A 377 12.42 10.84 -2.55
N ASN A 378 13.13 11.91 -2.15
CA ASN A 378 12.58 12.99 -1.31
C ASN A 378 11.96 12.53 0.03
N ASN A 379 12.35 11.37 0.57
CA ASN A 379 11.90 10.94 1.89
C ASN A 379 12.81 11.51 2.98
N LEU A 380 12.28 11.75 4.18
CA LEU A 380 13.08 11.95 5.38
C LEU A 380 13.13 10.64 6.14
N VAL A 381 14.33 10.10 6.35
CA VAL A 381 14.53 8.79 7.01
C VAL A 381 15.61 8.91 8.06
N TYR A 382 15.21 8.90 9.34
CA TYR A 382 16.11 9.19 10.46
C TYR A 382 15.71 8.46 11.76
N GLY A 383 16.68 8.11 12.61
CA GLY A 383 16.46 7.45 13.90
C GLY A 383 15.91 6.01 13.87
N ASN A 384 15.67 5.45 12.68
CA ASN A 384 15.28 4.04 12.50
C ASN A 384 16.50 3.11 12.65
N GLY A 385 16.27 1.84 13.00
CA GLY A 385 17.36 0.84 13.16
C GLY A 385 18.21 0.60 11.89
N SER A 386 17.63 0.83 10.71
CA SER A 386 18.34 1.01 9.43
C SER A 386 17.67 2.12 8.64
N SER A 387 18.39 2.81 7.75
CA SER A 387 17.85 3.94 6.97
C SER A 387 17.02 3.46 5.77
N ILE A 388 17.58 3.46 4.56
CA ILE A 388 16.96 2.89 3.36
C ILE A 388 17.76 1.67 2.90
N THR A 389 17.10 0.56 2.60
CA THR A 389 17.69 -0.67 2.06
C THR A 389 17.06 -0.98 0.71
N MET A 390 17.74 -0.63 -0.38
CA MET A 390 17.36 -0.98 -1.74
C MET A 390 17.84 -2.39 -2.10
N LYS A 391 17.14 -3.03 -3.04
CA LYS A 391 17.55 -4.26 -3.74
C LYS A 391 18.01 -3.95 -5.16
N VAL A 392 17.41 -2.95 -5.81
CA VAL A 392 17.78 -2.50 -7.16
C VAL A 392 17.89 -0.97 -7.19
N GLY A 393 18.92 -0.45 -7.85
CA GLY A 393 19.16 0.99 -7.93
C GLY A 393 19.54 1.62 -6.58
N SER A 394 19.16 2.88 -6.40
CA SER A 394 19.46 3.67 -5.19
C SER A 394 18.33 4.63 -4.86
N ALA A 395 18.23 5.02 -3.59
CA ALA A 395 17.33 6.09 -3.16
C ALA A 395 18.00 7.46 -3.34
N THR A 396 17.21 8.46 -3.74
CA THR A 396 17.70 9.80 -4.09
C THR A 396 17.06 10.89 -3.22
N ALA A 397 17.64 12.10 -3.22
CA ALA A 397 17.14 13.28 -2.50
C ALA A 397 16.69 13.05 -1.04
N THR A 398 17.28 12.06 -0.35
CA THR A 398 16.83 11.61 0.96
C THR A 398 17.40 12.48 2.07
N VAL A 399 16.53 12.95 2.98
CA VAL A 399 16.90 13.77 4.13
C VAL A 399 17.20 12.85 5.32
N SER A 400 18.44 12.83 5.78
CA SER A 400 18.89 12.04 6.94
C SER A 400 19.15 12.91 8.17
N ALA A 401 18.10 13.58 8.64
CA ALA A 401 18.11 14.46 9.82
C ALA A 401 16.78 14.38 10.58
N ASP A 402 16.76 14.78 11.86
CA ASP A 402 15.54 14.77 12.68
C ASP A 402 14.43 15.65 12.07
N PRO A 403 13.17 15.16 11.96
CA PRO A 403 12.07 15.90 11.34
C PRO A 403 11.63 17.14 12.11
N LYS A 404 12.07 17.35 13.36
CA LYS A 404 11.69 18.45 14.26
C LYS A 404 10.18 18.64 14.31
N PHE A 405 9.48 17.61 14.78
CA PHE A 405 8.06 17.72 15.12
C PHE A 405 7.82 18.78 16.20
N VAL A 406 6.64 19.40 16.22
CA VAL A 406 6.26 20.37 17.27
C VAL A 406 6.34 19.72 18.66
N SER A 407 5.86 18.49 18.81
CA SER A 407 6.09 17.66 19.99
C SER A 407 6.05 16.18 19.64
N TYR A 408 7.21 15.50 19.59
CA TYR A 408 7.24 14.06 19.32
C TYR A 408 6.87 13.24 20.56
N ASN A 409 5.91 12.33 20.39
CA ASN A 409 5.68 11.25 21.35
C ASN A 409 5.40 9.93 20.60
N PRO A 410 6.15 8.83 20.83
CA PRO A 410 5.87 7.54 20.19
C PRO A 410 4.53 6.91 20.63
N ALA A 411 3.93 7.39 21.72
CA ALA A 411 2.67 6.85 22.25
C ALA A 411 1.42 7.25 21.45
N GLY A 412 1.49 8.26 20.56
CA GLY A 412 0.35 8.78 19.81
C GLY A 412 -0.17 10.15 20.27
N THR A 413 0.30 10.65 21.41
CA THR A 413 -0.14 11.91 22.04
C THR A 413 0.73 13.12 21.67
N GLY A 414 1.46 13.05 20.54
CA GLY A 414 2.32 14.13 20.06
C GLY A 414 1.62 15.09 19.11
N ASP A 415 2.31 16.20 18.80
CA ASP A 415 1.99 17.07 17.67
C ASP A 415 3.02 16.85 16.56
N TYR A 416 2.60 16.10 15.54
CA TYR A 416 3.44 15.62 14.44
C TYR A 416 3.52 16.60 13.26
N ARG A 417 3.01 17.83 13.41
CA ARG A 417 3.33 18.96 12.52
C ARG A 417 4.80 19.32 12.65
N LEU A 418 5.38 19.98 11.65
CA LEU A 418 6.79 20.36 11.65
C LEU A 418 6.99 21.73 12.31
N GLN A 419 8.13 21.89 12.96
CA GLN A 419 8.65 23.21 13.35
C GLN A 419 9.20 23.94 12.11
N SER A 420 9.18 25.27 12.11
CA SER A 420 9.69 26.10 11.01
C SER A 420 11.15 25.79 10.61
N GLY A 421 12.00 25.43 11.58
CA GLY A 421 13.38 25.02 11.36
C GLY A 421 13.59 23.55 10.93
N SER A 422 12.52 22.83 10.54
CA SER A 422 12.57 21.42 10.16
C SER A 422 13.33 21.19 8.83
N PRO A 423 14.09 20.09 8.69
CA PRO A 423 14.70 19.71 7.43
C PRO A 423 13.73 18.99 6.47
N ALA A 424 12.48 18.72 6.87
CA ALA A 424 11.40 18.25 5.99
C ALA A 424 10.67 19.41 5.27
N VAL A 425 10.77 20.62 5.81
CA VAL A 425 10.11 21.83 5.30
C VAL A 425 10.67 22.23 3.93
N ASN A 426 9.78 22.44 2.95
CA ASN A 426 10.12 22.79 1.57
C ASN A 426 11.14 21.83 0.90
N LYS A 427 11.08 20.52 1.18
CA LYS A 427 11.96 19.47 0.57
C LYS A 427 11.20 18.36 -0.19
N GLY A 428 9.88 18.36 -0.14
CA GLY A 428 9.03 17.45 -0.90
C GLY A 428 9.05 17.78 -2.39
N SER A 429 8.95 16.74 -3.22
CA SER A 429 8.73 16.87 -4.66
C SER A 429 7.25 17.09 -4.95
N ALA A 430 6.91 18.01 -5.84
CA ALA A 430 5.52 18.19 -6.31
C ALA A 430 5.01 16.96 -7.09
N SER A 431 5.91 16.14 -7.65
CA SER A 431 5.56 14.96 -8.43
C SER A 431 4.81 13.92 -7.59
N SER A 432 3.53 13.69 -7.90
CA SER A 432 2.65 12.75 -7.18
C SER A 432 2.31 13.12 -5.73
N ALA A 433 2.59 14.36 -5.30
CA ALA A 433 2.14 14.85 -4.00
C ALA A 433 0.62 15.16 -4.00
N PRO A 434 -0.09 14.97 -2.88
CA PRO A 434 -1.48 15.39 -2.74
C PRO A 434 -1.58 16.92 -2.65
N GLY A 435 -2.67 17.50 -3.19
CA GLY A 435 -2.89 18.96 -3.17
C GLY A 435 -3.26 19.55 -1.80
N THR A 436 -3.47 18.69 -0.80
CA THR A 436 -3.69 19.06 0.61
C THR A 436 -2.91 18.15 1.55
N ASP A 437 -2.85 18.48 2.84
CA ASP A 437 -2.31 17.65 3.93
C ASP A 437 -3.41 16.86 4.69
N ILE A 438 -3.06 16.15 5.76
CA ILE A 438 -4.01 15.37 6.60
C ILE A 438 -5.06 16.24 7.34
N LEU A 439 -4.79 17.54 7.50
CA LEU A 439 -5.68 18.53 8.12
C LEU A 439 -6.52 19.30 7.07
N GLY A 440 -6.26 19.09 5.78
CA GLY A 440 -6.91 19.81 4.68
C GLY A 440 -6.22 21.11 4.28
N VAL A 441 -5.03 21.41 4.81
CA VAL A 441 -4.23 22.57 4.42
C VAL A 441 -3.72 22.37 2.99
N ALA A 442 -3.88 23.37 2.13
CA ALA A 442 -3.45 23.30 0.73
C ALA A 442 -1.92 23.24 0.60
N ARG A 443 -1.42 22.51 -0.42
CA ARG A 443 0.01 22.37 -0.73
C ARG A 443 0.36 22.90 -2.14
N PRO A 444 1.57 23.45 -2.36
CA PRO A 444 2.53 23.84 -1.33
C PRO A 444 2.05 25.12 -0.63
N LYS A 445 2.40 25.30 0.64
CA LYS A 445 2.14 26.55 1.37
C LYS A 445 3.40 27.41 1.54
N GLY A 446 4.57 26.76 1.49
CA GLY A 446 5.86 27.42 1.25
C GLY A 446 6.21 27.55 -0.25
N GLY A 447 7.50 27.69 -0.55
CA GLY A 447 8.05 27.68 -1.92
C GLY A 447 8.20 26.28 -2.54
N ALA A 448 8.03 25.21 -1.75
CA ALA A 448 7.93 23.83 -2.20
C ALA A 448 7.07 23.03 -1.21
N PHE A 449 6.69 21.80 -1.57
CA PHE A 449 5.92 20.90 -0.71
C PHE A 449 6.74 20.48 0.52
N ASP A 450 6.08 20.19 1.63
CA ASP A 450 6.74 19.54 2.77
C ASP A 450 6.84 18.01 2.59
N ILE A 451 7.83 17.41 3.24
CA ILE A 451 7.92 15.96 3.45
C ILE A 451 7.04 15.60 4.66
N GLY A 452 6.18 14.60 4.53
CA GLY A 452 5.31 14.07 5.59
C GLY A 452 3.82 14.38 5.40
N ALA A 453 3.00 13.92 6.35
CA ALA A 453 1.54 14.01 6.31
C ALA A 453 0.95 15.40 6.54
N TYR A 454 1.78 16.35 7.00
CA TYR A 454 1.41 17.73 7.29
C TYR A 454 2.07 18.69 6.30
N GLU A 455 1.50 19.88 6.13
CA GLU A 455 2.10 21.03 5.43
C GLU A 455 2.24 22.20 6.43
N SER A 456 3.39 22.85 6.44
CA SER A 456 3.74 23.90 7.39
C SER A 456 3.50 25.31 6.83
N TYR A 457 3.60 26.33 7.71
CA TYR A 457 3.36 27.76 7.45
C TYR A 457 1.89 28.10 7.19
#